data_AF-A0A3G6PRA8-F1
#
_entry.id   AF-A0A3G6PRA8-F1
#
_cell.length_a   1.000
_cell.length_b   1.000
_cell.length_c   1.000
_cell.angle_alpha   90.00
_cell.angle_beta   90.00
_cell.angle_gamma   90.00
#
_symmetry.space_group_name_H-M   'P 1'
#
loop_
_entity.id
_entity.type
_entity.pdbx_description
1 polymer ?
#
loop_
_entity_poly.entity_id
_entity_poly.type
_entity_poly.pdbx_seq_one_letter_code
_entity_poly.pdbx_strand_id
1 'polypeptide(L)'
;MRKVYKNIFGEVISKSNAVKLNEYHLYYYEKDSDVLKEIEFINDDSIYNINYFLSESENEEEVLTYLKEKSDFFDIEKKESTDGFIISTNKLYSLSVDDQPLISKTVFKTDDPENFICSQVIDNETNEPQLEKTIKCWYTTDENGEKYAAIECSYQEDGKLELAINKASDPDNEQNWAHYDYETFHELQEQCPTDISYYKTAALLPKEALKN
;
A
#
# COMPACT_ATOMS: atom_id res chain seq x y z
N MET A 1 6.42 23.59 -8.56
CA MET A 1 7.06 22.29 -8.27
C MET A 1 8.42 22.21 -8.96
N ARG A 2 9.43 21.61 -8.30
CA ARG A 2 10.73 21.28 -8.91
C ARG A 2 10.60 19.96 -9.66
N LYS A 3 10.93 19.94 -10.95
CA LYS A 3 10.80 18.77 -11.84
C LYS A 3 12.14 18.04 -11.99
N VAL A 4 12.12 16.71 -11.84
CA VAL A 4 13.30 15.83 -11.98
C VAL A 4 12.96 14.68 -12.93
N TYR A 5 13.86 14.35 -13.85
CA TYR A 5 13.71 13.25 -14.80
C TYR A 5 14.41 12.01 -14.26
N LYS A 6 13.72 10.86 -14.30
CA LYS A 6 14.29 9.56 -13.91
C LYS A 6 14.02 8.50 -14.98
N ASN A 7 14.93 7.54 -15.14
CA ASN A 7 14.64 6.34 -15.94
C ASN A 7 13.72 5.37 -15.17
N ILE A 8 13.34 4.26 -15.80
CA ILE A 8 12.48 3.22 -15.19
C ILE A 8 13.10 2.56 -13.95
N PHE A 9 14.42 2.68 -13.75
CA PHE A 9 15.13 2.18 -12.56
C PHE A 9 15.23 3.23 -11.44
N GLY A 10 14.67 4.43 -11.64
CA GLY A 10 14.70 5.51 -10.64
C GLY A 10 15.98 6.35 -10.63
N GLU A 11 16.91 6.12 -11.57
CA GLU A 11 18.14 6.90 -11.68
C GLU A 11 17.86 8.28 -12.30
N VAL A 12 18.46 9.32 -11.74
CA VAL A 12 18.31 10.70 -12.25
C VAL A 12 19.05 10.84 -13.57
N ILE A 13 18.33 11.31 -14.59
CA ILE A 13 18.86 11.54 -15.94
C ILE A 13 18.57 12.96 -16.41
N SER A 14 19.27 13.43 -17.44
CA SER A 14 18.95 14.70 -18.07
C SER A 14 17.69 14.60 -18.92
N LYS A 15 16.98 15.72 -19.10
CA LYS A 15 15.84 15.81 -20.03
C LYS A 15 16.19 15.27 -21.43
N SER A 16 17.37 15.62 -21.96
CA SER A 16 17.80 15.20 -23.29
C SER A 16 18.02 13.69 -23.43
N ASN A 17 18.28 13.00 -22.32
CA ASN A 17 18.43 11.56 -22.29
C ASN A 17 17.06 10.89 -22.10
N ALA A 18 16.21 11.46 -21.24
CA ALA A 18 14.86 10.95 -20.97
C ALA A 18 14.01 10.88 -22.24
N VAL A 19 13.96 11.96 -23.03
CA VAL A 19 13.15 12.03 -24.27
C VAL A 19 13.65 11.13 -25.41
N LYS A 20 14.74 10.37 -25.19
CA LYS A 20 15.22 9.34 -26.12
C LYS A 20 14.82 7.94 -25.68
N LEU A 21 14.29 7.79 -24.48
CA LEU A 21 13.75 6.55 -23.96
C LEU A 21 12.28 6.46 -24.34
N ASN A 22 11.80 5.25 -24.59
CA ASN A 22 10.37 5.00 -24.76
C ASN A 22 9.65 5.21 -23.42
N GLU A 23 10.30 4.87 -22.31
CA GLU A 23 9.73 4.97 -20.96
C GLU A 23 10.65 5.73 -20.00
N TYR A 24 10.08 6.65 -19.24
CA TYR A 24 10.74 7.41 -18.19
C TYR A 24 9.72 8.03 -17.23
N HIS A 25 10.19 8.52 -16.09
CA HIS A 25 9.32 9.11 -15.07
C HIS A 25 9.68 10.58 -14.83
N LEU A 26 8.68 11.38 -14.49
CA LEU A 26 8.82 12.78 -14.10
C LEU A 26 8.39 12.96 -12.66
N TYR A 27 9.34 13.32 -11.81
CA TYR A 27 9.09 13.53 -10.39
C TYR A 27 8.95 15.03 -10.12
N TYR A 28 7.85 15.41 -9.49
CA TYR A 28 7.55 16.78 -9.12
C TYR A 28 7.60 16.92 -7.60
N TYR A 29 8.53 17.73 -7.12
CA TYR A 29 8.68 18.06 -5.71
C TYR A 29 8.07 19.43 -5.41
N GLU A 30 7.67 19.69 -4.17
CA GLU A 30 7.31 21.05 -3.76
C GLU A 30 8.47 22.02 -4.01
N LYS A 31 8.13 23.30 -4.16
CA LYS A 31 9.12 24.32 -4.44
C LYS A 31 9.97 24.51 -3.17
N ASP A 32 11.27 24.29 -3.31
CA ASP A 32 12.27 24.45 -2.24
C ASP A 32 12.22 23.39 -1.12
N SER A 33 11.61 22.22 -1.37
CA SER A 33 11.68 21.05 -0.47
C SER A 33 11.95 19.74 -1.24
N ASP A 34 12.26 18.68 -0.50
CA ASP A 34 12.39 17.32 -1.03
C ASP A 34 11.08 16.51 -0.88
N VAL A 35 9.97 17.18 -0.58
CA VAL A 35 8.63 16.56 -0.51
C VAL A 35 8.15 16.25 -1.93
N LEU A 36 8.02 14.97 -2.25
CA LEU A 36 7.49 14.49 -3.52
C LEU A 36 5.96 14.68 -3.55
N LYS A 37 5.45 15.25 -4.65
CA LYS A 37 4.03 15.56 -4.84
C LYS A 37 3.39 14.76 -5.95
N GLU A 38 4.12 14.53 -7.02
CA GLU A 38 3.56 13.87 -8.19
C GLU A 38 4.66 13.08 -8.92
N ILE A 39 4.31 11.90 -9.42
CA ILE A 39 5.10 11.16 -10.40
C ILE A 39 4.24 10.98 -11.64
N GLU A 40 4.66 11.50 -12.78
CA GLU A 40 4.08 11.14 -14.07
C GLU A 40 4.91 10.01 -14.69
N PHE A 41 4.24 8.94 -15.09
CA PHE A 41 4.86 7.83 -15.81
C PHE A 41 4.62 8.01 -17.31
N ILE A 42 5.70 8.12 -18.07
CA ILE A 42 5.67 8.44 -19.50
C ILE A 42 5.99 7.20 -20.32
N ASN A 43 5.17 6.94 -21.33
CA ASN A 43 5.42 5.96 -22.39
C ASN A 43 5.12 6.61 -23.74
N ASP A 44 6.08 6.56 -24.67
CA ASP A 44 5.98 7.15 -26.01
C ASP A 44 5.42 8.60 -25.98
N ASP A 45 6.03 9.43 -25.13
CA ASP A 45 5.67 10.84 -24.88
C ASP A 45 4.26 11.10 -24.32
N SER A 46 3.53 10.05 -23.90
CA SER A 46 2.21 10.15 -23.28
C SER A 46 2.25 9.74 -21.81
N ILE A 47 1.47 10.41 -20.97
CA ILE A 47 1.31 10.03 -19.57
C ILE A 47 0.36 8.84 -19.49
N TYR A 48 0.86 7.68 -19.10
CA TYR A 48 0.01 6.49 -18.93
C TYR A 48 -0.47 6.28 -17.48
N ASN A 49 0.21 6.89 -16.51
CA ASN A 49 -0.19 6.87 -15.11
C ASN A 49 0.35 8.11 -14.38
N ILE A 50 -0.36 8.54 -13.33
CA ILE A 50 0.11 9.57 -12.39
C ILE A 50 -0.09 9.08 -10.96
N ASN A 51 0.93 9.15 -10.13
CA ASN A 51 0.78 9.01 -8.67
C ASN A 51 0.85 10.40 -8.05
N TYR A 52 -0.19 10.80 -7.34
CA TYR A 52 -0.25 12.08 -6.63
C TYR A 52 -0.28 11.87 -5.12
N PHE A 53 0.62 12.53 -4.39
CA PHE A 53 0.73 12.42 -2.94
C PHE A 53 0.09 13.65 -2.28
N LEU A 54 -1.13 13.51 -1.77
CA LEU A 54 -1.94 14.59 -1.20
C LEU A 54 -1.40 15.03 0.18
N SER A 55 -1.15 16.32 0.32
CA SER A 55 -0.77 16.94 1.60
C SER A 55 -2.02 17.28 2.43
N GLU A 56 -1.90 17.35 3.76
CA GLU A 56 -3.04 17.63 4.66
C GLU A 56 -3.79 18.92 4.38
N SER A 57 -3.12 19.93 3.82
CA SER A 57 -3.70 21.24 3.52
C SER A 57 -4.39 21.33 2.15
N GLU A 58 -4.27 20.30 1.31
CA GLU A 58 -4.79 20.33 -0.05
C GLU A 58 -6.25 19.86 -0.12
N ASN A 59 -6.99 20.44 -1.06
CA ASN A 59 -8.34 20.00 -1.36
C ASN A 59 -8.30 18.87 -2.39
N GLU A 60 -8.76 17.69 -2.00
CA GLU A 60 -8.77 16.50 -2.87
C GLU A 60 -9.60 16.71 -4.15
N GLU A 61 -10.70 17.47 -4.12
CA GLU A 61 -11.57 17.72 -5.28
C GLU A 61 -10.88 18.61 -6.33
N GLU A 62 -10.11 19.59 -5.87
CA GLU A 62 -9.29 20.44 -6.75
C GLU A 62 -8.17 19.62 -7.41
N VAL A 63 -7.51 18.75 -6.64
CA VAL A 63 -6.48 17.83 -7.15
C VAL A 63 -7.08 16.83 -8.13
N LEU A 64 -8.25 16.26 -7.83
CA LEU A 64 -8.95 15.36 -8.72
C LEU A 64 -9.25 16.03 -10.06
N THR A 65 -9.78 17.24 -10.05
CA THR A 65 -10.07 18.02 -11.28
C THR A 65 -8.80 18.24 -12.09
N TYR A 66 -7.70 18.63 -11.43
CA TYR A 66 -6.40 18.80 -12.06
C TYR A 66 -5.88 17.52 -12.73
N LEU A 67 -6.00 16.37 -12.07
CA LEU A 67 -5.49 15.10 -12.60
C LEU A 67 -6.35 14.57 -13.77
N LYS A 68 -7.68 14.75 -13.69
CA LYS A 68 -8.61 14.39 -14.78
C LYS A 68 -8.30 15.11 -16.10
N GLU A 69 -7.72 16.31 -16.04
CA GLU A 69 -7.28 17.04 -17.25
C GLU A 69 -5.99 16.48 -17.88
N LYS A 70 -5.23 15.67 -17.14
CA LYS A 70 -3.89 15.21 -17.53
C LYS A 70 -3.84 13.74 -17.95
N SER A 71 -4.63 12.86 -17.31
CA SER A 71 -4.63 11.43 -17.61
C SER A 71 -5.97 10.79 -17.24
N ASP A 72 -6.31 9.72 -17.94
CA ASP A 72 -7.46 8.85 -17.62
C ASP A 72 -7.13 7.82 -16.52
N PHE A 73 -5.85 7.68 -16.14
CA PHE A 73 -5.41 6.70 -15.16
C PHE A 73 -4.43 7.33 -14.16
N PHE A 74 -4.83 7.43 -12.90
CA PHE A 74 -4.02 8.05 -11.85
C PHE A 74 -4.48 7.60 -10.48
N ASP A 75 -3.62 7.73 -9.48
CA ASP A 75 -3.99 7.56 -8.08
C ASP A 75 -3.70 8.80 -7.24
N ILE A 76 -4.53 8.99 -6.21
CA ILE A 76 -4.32 9.98 -5.16
C ILE A 76 -4.06 9.23 -3.87
N GLU A 77 -2.87 9.39 -3.31
CA GLU A 77 -2.46 8.84 -2.02
C GLU A 77 -2.48 9.91 -0.95
N LYS A 78 -3.18 9.67 0.15
CA LYS A 78 -3.12 10.47 1.38
C LYS A 78 -2.56 9.63 2.51
N LYS A 79 -1.52 10.12 3.18
CA LYS A 79 -0.94 9.46 4.36
C LYS A 79 -1.28 10.22 5.64
N GLU A 80 -1.64 9.46 6.67
CA GLU A 80 -1.94 9.95 8.02
C GLU A 80 -1.13 9.12 9.02
N SER A 81 -0.61 9.76 10.08
CA SER A 81 0.14 9.05 11.13
C SER A 81 -0.66 9.04 12.42
N THR A 82 -0.72 7.88 13.08
CA THR A 82 -1.39 7.72 14.38
C THR A 82 -0.72 6.62 15.21
N ASP A 83 -0.40 6.90 16.48
CA ASP A 83 0.06 5.93 17.48
C ASP A 83 1.07 4.88 16.97
N GLY A 84 2.13 5.34 16.30
CA GLY A 84 3.19 4.47 15.79
C GLY A 84 2.89 3.77 14.46
N PHE A 85 1.75 4.08 13.82
CA PHE A 85 1.34 3.60 12.51
C PHE A 85 1.25 4.74 11.48
N ILE A 86 1.42 4.36 10.21
CA ILE A 86 1.13 5.19 9.05
C ILE A 86 -0.02 4.52 8.31
N ILE A 87 -1.10 5.26 8.07
CA ILE A 87 -2.24 4.81 7.28
C ILE A 87 -2.18 5.55 5.96
N SER A 88 -2.00 4.80 4.87
CA SER A 88 -2.11 5.31 3.51
C SER A 88 -3.51 5.01 2.98
N THR A 89 -4.25 6.04 2.59
CA THR A 89 -5.49 5.89 1.82
C THR A 89 -5.16 6.18 0.36
N ASN A 90 -5.34 5.19 -0.52
CA ASN A 90 -5.13 5.34 -1.96
C ASN A 90 -6.46 5.26 -2.70
N LYS A 91 -6.65 6.18 -3.65
CA LYS A 91 -7.80 6.21 -4.56
C LYS A 91 -7.29 6.10 -5.98
N LEU A 92 -7.46 4.93 -6.60
CA LEU A 92 -7.03 4.65 -7.97
C LEU A 92 -8.18 4.91 -8.94
N TYR A 93 -8.01 5.87 -9.83
CA TYR A 93 -8.97 6.24 -10.87
C TYR A 93 -8.57 5.63 -12.21
N SER A 94 -9.55 5.04 -12.88
CA SER A 94 -9.45 4.57 -14.26
C SER A 94 -10.66 5.04 -15.04
N LEU A 95 -10.66 6.31 -15.45
CA LEU A 95 -11.83 7.03 -15.99
C LEU A 95 -12.37 6.43 -17.28
N SER A 96 -11.56 5.65 -18.00
CA SER A 96 -11.98 4.91 -19.19
C SER A 96 -12.86 3.69 -18.86
N VAL A 97 -12.89 3.27 -17.60
CA VAL A 97 -13.59 2.08 -17.10
C VAL A 97 -14.73 2.48 -16.15
N ASP A 98 -14.43 3.32 -15.15
CA ASP A 98 -15.37 3.80 -14.14
C ASP A 98 -14.94 5.20 -13.65
N ASP A 99 -15.92 6.06 -13.35
CA ASP A 99 -15.70 7.38 -12.77
C ASP A 99 -15.41 7.30 -11.25
N GLN A 100 -15.76 6.18 -10.60
CA GLN A 100 -15.47 5.91 -9.19
C GLN A 100 -14.08 5.28 -9.01
N PRO A 101 -13.31 5.70 -8.00
CA PRO A 101 -11.99 5.14 -7.75
C PRO A 101 -12.08 3.76 -7.09
N LEU A 102 -11.09 2.90 -7.29
CA LEU A 102 -10.83 1.82 -6.34
C LEU A 102 -10.18 2.44 -5.09
N ILE A 103 -10.84 2.32 -3.94
CA ILE A 103 -10.34 2.85 -2.67
C ILE A 103 -9.68 1.74 -1.86
N SER A 104 -8.49 2.01 -1.34
CA SER A 104 -7.81 1.11 -0.41
C SER A 104 -7.20 1.86 0.77
N LYS A 105 -7.09 1.17 1.90
CA LYS A 105 -6.35 1.62 3.08
C LYS A 105 -5.25 0.61 3.38
N THR A 106 -4.03 1.10 3.50
CA THR A 106 -2.85 0.29 3.83
C THR A 106 -2.18 0.84 5.06
N VAL A 107 -1.91 -0.03 6.03
CA VAL A 107 -1.31 0.32 7.31
C VAL A 107 0.13 -0.17 7.34
N PHE A 108 1.03 0.71 7.76
CA PHE A 108 2.44 0.44 7.99
C PHE A 108 2.77 0.78 9.44
N LYS A 109 3.87 0.25 9.96
CA LYS A 109 4.45 0.77 11.21
C LYS A 109 5.36 1.95 10.87
N THR A 110 5.45 2.91 11.78
CA THR A 110 6.32 4.10 11.61
C THR A 110 7.81 3.77 11.57
N ASP A 111 8.23 2.70 12.25
CA ASP A 111 9.59 2.17 12.22
C ASP A 111 9.87 1.25 11.03
N ASP A 112 8.86 0.98 10.20
CA ASP A 112 8.90 0.06 9.06
C ASP A 112 7.91 0.48 7.96
N PRO A 113 8.14 1.63 7.31
CA PRO A 113 7.20 2.23 6.36
C PRO A 113 7.14 1.51 5.00
N GLU A 114 7.98 0.49 4.78
CA GLU A 114 8.08 -0.25 3.51
C GLU A 114 7.23 -1.54 3.52
N ASN A 115 6.89 -2.06 4.70
CA ASN A 115 6.19 -3.33 4.85
C ASN A 115 4.82 -3.10 5.50
N PHE A 116 3.75 -3.28 4.71
CA PHE A 116 2.40 -3.09 5.23
C PHE A 116 2.02 -4.23 6.17
N ILE A 117 1.32 -3.94 7.26
CA ILE A 117 0.80 -4.95 8.18
C ILE A 117 -0.68 -5.27 7.92
N CYS A 118 -1.38 -4.40 7.19
CA CYS A 118 -2.77 -4.57 6.81
C CYS A 118 -3.07 -3.79 5.54
N SER A 119 -3.83 -4.38 4.61
CA SER A 119 -4.37 -3.74 3.43
C SER A 119 -5.85 -4.09 3.30
N GLN A 120 -6.69 -3.08 3.11
CA GLN A 120 -8.15 -3.24 2.99
C GLN A 120 -8.67 -2.50 1.76
N VAL A 121 -9.56 -3.15 1.02
CA VAL A 121 -10.37 -2.48 0.00
C VAL A 121 -11.59 -1.85 0.69
N ILE A 122 -11.92 -0.62 0.30
CA ILE A 122 -13.10 0.09 0.80
C ILE A 122 -14.15 0.10 -0.30
N ASP A 123 -15.38 -0.26 0.05
CA ASP A 123 -16.52 -0.22 -0.84
C ASP A 123 -16.98 1.24 -1.07
N ASN A 124 -17.10 1.65 -2.33
CA ASN A 124 -17.45 3.03 -2.68
C ASN A 124 -18.87 3.44 -2.28
N GLU A 125 -19.81 2.49 -2.26
CA GLU A 125 -21.22 2.78 -1.99
C GLU A 125 -21.45 2.96 -0.49
N THR A 126 -20.86 2.07 0.30
CA THR A 126 -21.06 2.02 1.76
C THR A 126 -20.00 2.78 2.55
N ASN A 127 -18.83 3.04 1.95
CA ASN A 127 -17.61 3.52 2.63
C ASN A 127 -17.12 2.58 3.74
N GLU A 128 -17.53 1.31 3.72
CA GLU A 128 -17.11 0.28 4.66
C GLU A 128 -16.03 -0.62 4.03
N PRO A 129 -15.16 -1.23 4.83
CA PRO A 129 -14.17 -2.18 4.32
C PRO A 129 -14.83 -3.48 3.83
N GLN A 130 -14.38 -3.97 2.68
CA GLN A 130 -14.67 -5.31 2.19
C GLN A 130 -13.75 -6.30 2.92
N LEU A 131 -14.22 -6.81 4.06
CA LEU A 131 -13.38 -7.55 5.02
C LEU A 131 -12.74 -8.78 4.40
N GLU A 132 -13.44 -9.47 3.51
CA GLU A 132 -12.96 -10.65 2.78
C GLU A 132 -11.83 -10.36 1.79
N LYS A 133 -11.64 -9.09 1.41
CA LYS A 133 -10.51 -8.62 0.59
C LYS A 133 -9.37 -8.04 1.44
N THR A 134 -9.46 -8.15 2.75
CA THR A 134 -8.38 -7.72 3.64
C THR A 134 -7.24 -8.72 3.60
N ILE A 135 -6.01 -8.21 3.50
CA ILE A 135 -4.79 -9.01 3.66
C ILE A 135 -3.98 -8.40 4.80
N LYS A 136 -3.47 -9.26 5.68
CA LYS A 136 -2.52 -8.84 6.72
C LYS A 136 -1.25 -9.65 6.67
N CYS A 137 -0.14 -8.98 6.91
CA CYS A 137 1.18 -9.59 6.87
C CYS A 137 1.91 -9.40 8.20
N TRP A 138 2.51 -10.46 8.69
CA TRP A 138 3.47 -10.43 9.80
C TRP A 138 4.84 -10.78 9.26
N TYR A 139 5.84 -9.99 9.65
CA TYR A 139 7.19 -10.05 9.09
C TYR A 139 8.20 -10.55 10.11
N THR A 140 9.18 -11.29 9.60
CA THR A 140 10.41 -11.65 10.31
C THR A 140 11.61 -11.48 9.37
N THR A 141 12.80 -11.72 9.89
CA THR A 141 14.04 -11.80 9.11
C THR A 141 14.52 -13.25 9.02
N ASP A 142 15.09 -13.62 7.88
CA ASP A 142 15.75 -14.90 7.68
C ASP A 142 17.16 -14.94 8.33
N GLU A 143 17.91 -16.01 8.10
CA GLU A 143 19.29 -16.16 8.59
C GLU A 143 20.30 -15.16 7.97
N ASN A 144 19.98 -14.59 6.81
CA ASN A 144 20.77 -13.58 6.13
C ASN A 144 20.40 -12.15 6.55
N GLY A 145 19.35 -11.99 7.36
CA GLY A 145 18.82 -10.70 7.77
C GLY A 145 17.86 -10.07 6.76
N GLU A 146 17.47 -10.81 5.72
CA GLU A 146 16.46 -10.37 4.75
C GLU A 146 15.06 -10.49 5.37
N LYS A 147 14.28 -9.42 5.25
CA LYS A 147 12.95 -9.33 5.83
C LYS A 147 11.91 -9.84 4.83
N TYR A 148 10.99 -10.68 5.31
CA TYR A 148 9.92 -11.24 4.48
C TYR A 148 8.62 -11.40 5.26
N ALA A 149 7.50 -11.47 4.52
CA ALA A 149 6.17 -11.74 5.09
C ALA A 149 6.09 -13.23 5.47
N ALA A 150 6.41 -13.52 6.73
CA ALA A 150 6.42 -14.89 7.25
C ALA A 150 5.01 -15.45 7.47
N ILE A 151 4.03 -14.59 7.79
CA ILE A 151 2.64 -15.00 7.94
C ILE A 151 1.76 -14.06 7.11
N GLU A 152 0.89 -14.65 6.30
CA GLU A 152 -0.14 -13.94 5.54
C GLU A 152 -1.53 -14.42 5.97
N CYS A 153 -2.41 -13.47 6.30
CA CYS A 153 -3.76 -13.75 6.76
C CYS A 153 -4.81 -13.19 5.79
N SER A 154 -5.82 -14.01 5.47
CA SER A 154 -7.05 -13.65 4.75
C SER A 154 -8.28 -13.87 5.64
N TYR A 155 -9.41 -13.27 5.27
CA TYR A 155 -10.57 -13.15 6.13
C TYR A 155 -11.88 -13.49 5.41
N GLN A 156 -12.89 -13.84 6.19
CA GLN A 156 -14.26 -14.01 5.72
C GLN A 156 -14.99 -12.66 5.68
N GLU A 157 -16.17 -12.64 5.06
CA GLU A 157 -17.05 -11.45 5.01
C GLU A 157 -17.42 -10.91 6.40
N ASP A 158 -17.46 -11.76 7.43
CA ASP A 158 -17.72 -11.34 8.82
C ASP A 158 -16.48 -10.81 9.57
N GLY A 159 -15.33 -10.78 8.89
CA GLY A 159 -14.05 -10.31 9.40
C GLY A 159 -13.29 -11.30 10.30
N LYS A 160 -13.78 -12.54 10.46
CA LYS A 160 -13.00 -13.59 11.10
C LYS A 160 -11.90 -14.11 10.17
N LEU A 161 -10.80 -14.56 10.77
CA LEU A 161 -9.73 -15.23 10.05
C LEU A 161 -10.29 -16.42 9.25
N GLU A 162 -10.06 -16.41 7.94
CA GLU A 162 -10.32 -17.55 7.08
C GLU A 162 -9.10 -18.46 7.06
N LEU A 163 -7.93 -17.88 6.79
CA LEU A 163 -6.68 -18.60 6.60
C LEU A 163 -5.50 -17.75 7.05
N ALA A 164 -4.58 -18.35 7.80
CA ALA A 164 -3.24 -17.85 8.06
C ALA A 164 -2.23 -18.85 7.50
N ILE A 165 -1.39 -18.38 6.59
CA ILE A 165 -0.34 -19.17 5.95
C ILE A 165 0.98 -18.81 6.62
N ASN A 166 1.61 -19.76 7.32
CA ASN A 166 2.93 -19.58 7.91
C ASN A 166 4.01 -20.17 6.99
N LYS A 167 4.85 -19.29 6.46
CA LYS A 167 5.93 -19.56 5.52
C LYS A 167 7.29 -19.72 6.22
N ALA A 168 7.37 -19.43 7.53
CA ALA A 168 8.64 -19.24 8.23
C ALA A 168 9.57 -20.47 8.21
N SER A 169 9.02 -21.69 8.14
CA SER A 169 9.81 -22.93 8.15
C SER A 169 10.47 -23.27 6.82
N ASP A 170 9.86 -22.85 5.70
CA ASP A 170 10.36 -23.12 4.35
C ASP A 170 9.81 -22.08 3.36
N PRO A 171 10.34 -20.84 3.36
CA PRO A 171 9.79 -19.73 2.59
C PRO A 171 9.72 -19.99 1.09
N ASP A 172 10.61 -20.83 0.56
CA ASP A 172 10.77 -21.10 -0.87
C ASP A 172 9.92 -22.28 -1.37
N ASN A 173 9.25 -23.02 -0.47
CA ASN A 173 8.48 -24.20 -0.83
C ASN A 173 7.06 -24.16 -0.28
N GLU A 174 6.13 -23.70 -1.13
CA GLU A 174 4.71 -23.53 -0.80
C GLU A 174 4.04 -24.80 -0.27
N GLN A 175 4.49 -25.99 -0.71
CA GLN A 175 3.92 -27.27 -0.27
C GLN A 175 4.19 -27.57 1.21
N ASN A 176 5.19 -26.92 1.79
CA ASN A 176 5.62 -27.11 3.17
C ASN A 176 5.06 -26.04 4.12
N TRP A 177 4.30 -25.07 3.62
CA TRP A 177 3.72 -24.01 4.45
C TRP A 177 2.65 -24.57 5.39
N ALA A 178 2.67 -24.11 6.63
CA ALA A 178 1.65 -24.47 7.61
C ALA A 178 0.44 -23.55 7.46
N HIS A 179 -0.75 -24.11 7.62
CA HIS A 179 -2.02 -23.43 7.41
C HIS A 179 -2.85 -23.50 8.68
N TYR A 180 -3.39 -22.36 9.08
CA TYR A 180 -4.20 -22.21 10.29
C TYR A 180 -5.49 -21.48 9.95
N ASP A 181 -6.59 -21.90 10.55
CA ASP A 181 -7.86 -21.20 10.52
C ASP A 181 -8.12 -20.50 11.86
N TYR A 182 -9.30 -19.90 12.03
CA TYR A 182 -9.66 -19.19 13.26
C TYR A 182 -9.54 -20.04 14.53
N GLU A 183 -9.91 -21.32 14.46
CA GLU A 183 -9.94 -22.25 15.59
C GLU A 183 -8.53 -22.73 15.95
N THR A 184 -7.69 -23.00 14.94
CA THR A 184 -6.31 -23.51 15.09
C THR A 184 -5.25 -22.41 15.25
N PHE A 185 -5.61 -21.13 15.05
CA PHE A 185 -4.65 -20.00 15.18
C PHE A 185 -3.91 -19.94 16.52
N HIS A 186 -4.48 -20.48 17.60
CA HIS A 186 -3.81 -20.56 18.89
C HIS A 186 -2.49 -21.35 18.83
N GLU A 187 -2.43 -22.40 18.00
CA GLU A 187 -1.22 -23.20 17.77
C GLU A 187 -0.12 -22.39 17.07
N LEU A 188 -0.50 -21.47 16.17
CA LEU A 188 0.43 -20.53 15.54
C LEU A 188 0.94 -19.50 16.56
N GLN A 189 0.06 -18.95 17.39
CA GLN A 189 0.44 -18.02 18.45
C GLN A 189 1.44 -18.63 19.44
N GLU A 190 1.31 -19.93 19.78
CA GLU A 190 2.24 -20.63 20.68
C GLU A 190 3.67 -20.72 20.11
N GLN A 191 3.82 -20.63 18.78
CA GLN A 191 5.11 -20.63 18.10
C GLN A 191 5.74 -19.23 17.99
N CYS A 192 4.96 -18.17 18.22
CA CYS A 192 5.40 -16.80 18.11
C CYS A 192 5.73 -16.21 19.49
N PRO A 193 6.93 -15.62 19.69
CA PRO A 193 7.28 -14.98 20.96
C PRO A 193 6.53 -13.65 21.20
N THR A 194 5.91 -13.10 20.16
CA THR A 194 5.12 -11.86 20.20
C THR A 194 3.65 -12.18 20.02
N ASP A 195 2.78 -11.40 20.68
CA ASP A 195 1.34 -11.48 20.49
C ASP A 195 0.97 -11.09 19.05
N ILE A 196 0.37 -12.02 18.32
CA ILE A 196 -0.14 -11.88 16.96
C ILE A 196 -1.67 -11.98 16.91
N SER A 197 -2.35 -11.85 18.06
CA SER A 197 -3.82 -11.92 18.15
C SER A 197 -4.55 -10.87 17.30
N TYR A 198 -3.91 -9.73 17.01
CA TYR A 198 -4.39 -8.73 16.05
C TYR A 198 -4.73 -9.32 14.67
N TYR A 199 -4.01 -10.36 14.25
CA TYR A 199 -4.19 -10.99 12.94
C TYR A 199 -5.40 -11.93 12.88
N LYS A 200 -6.05 -12.23 14.01
CA LYS A 200 -7.27 -13.07 14.07
C LYS A 200 -8.52 -12.41 13.47
N THR A 201 -8.50 -11.09 13.28
CA THR A 201 -9.64 -10.35 12.73
C THR A 201 -9.19 -9.41 11.63
N ALA A 202 -10.10 -9.02 10.74
CA ALA A 202 -9.87 -8.04 9.67
C ALA A 202 -9.85 -6.58 10.17
N ALA A 203 -9.62 -6.31 11.46
CA ALA A 203 -9.58 -4.94 11.97
C ALA A 203 -8.42 -4.14 11.34
N LEU A 204 -8.66 -2.90 10.88
CA LEU A 204 -7.64 -2.08 10.24
C LEU A 204 -6.39 -1.89 11.13
N LEU A 205 -6.60 -1.54 12.40
CA LEU A 205 -5.53 -1.27 13.38
C LEU A 205 -5.59 -2.24 14.58
N PRO A 206 -4.45 -2.50 15.25
CA PRO A 206 -4.42 -3.20 16.53
C PRO A 206 -5.27 -2.46 17.58
N LYS A 207 -5.86 -3.21 18.52
CA LYS A 207 -6.75 -2.63 19.56
C LYS A 207 -6.04 -1.61 20.43
N GLU A 208 -4.74 -1.76 20.61
CA GLU A 208 -3.87 -0.85 21.37
C GLU A 208 -3.84 0.55 20.74
N ALA A 209 -3.96 0.64 19.41
CA ALA A 209 -3.98 1.91 18.67
C ALA A 209 -5.34 2.62 18.69
N LEU A 210 -6.39 1.97 19.23
CA LEU A 210 -7.75 2.52 19.34
C LEU A 210 -8.06 3.08 20.75
N LYS A 211 -7.08 3.07 21.66
CA LYS A 211 -7.27 3.40 23.09
C LYS A 211 -6.90 4.83 23.49
N ASN A 212 -6.64 5.73 22.53
CA ASN A 212 -6.37 7.14 22.78
C ASN A 212 -7.46 8.04 22.20
#